data_AF-A0A2W2BCA2-F1
#
_entry.id   AF-A0A2W2BCA2-F1
#
_cell.length_a   1.000
_cell.length_b   1.000
_cell.length_c   1.000
_cell.angle_alpha   90.00
_cell.angle_beta   90.00
_cell.angle_gamma   90.00
#
_symmetry.space_group_name_H-M   'P 1'
#
loop_
_entity.id
_entity.type
_entity.pdbx_description
1 polymer ?
#
loop_
_entity_poly.entity_id
_entity_poly.type
_entity_poly.pdbx_seq_one_letter_code
_entity_poly.pdbx_strand_id
1 'polypeptide(L)' 'MVRHFGDLIKKETGSTALDYIQSRLIDEAKSKMFDHAKSISDVATELGFKYQQHFTRLFKQKVGMTPNEFRNLN' A
#
# COMPACT_ATOMS: atom_id res chain seq x y z
N MET A 1 -14.56 8.57 16.48
CA MET A 1 -14.10 9.20 15.22
C MET A 1 -12.66 8.78 14.96
N VAL A 2 -12.43 7.73 14.16
CA VAL A 2 -11.07 7.30 13.80
C VAL A 2 -10.74 7.94 12.45
N ARG A 3 -9.84 8.91 12.49
CA ARG A 3 -9.36 9.66 11.32
C ARG A 3 -8.61 8.70 10.38
N HIS A 4 -8.96 8.73 9.10
CA HIS A 4 -8.37 7.86 8.10
C HIS A 4 -7.10 8.51 7.52
N PHE A 5 -6.12 7.68 7.15
CA PHE A 5 -4.97 8.11 6.35
C PHE A 5 -5.40 8.85 5.06
N GLY A 6 -6.61 8.56 4.57
CA GLY A 6 -7.26 9.25 3.45
C GLY A 6 -7.69 10.71 3.72
N ASP A 7 -7.79 11.15 4.98
CA ASP A 7 -8.10 12.54 5.33
C ASP A 7 -6.83 13.42 5.42
N LEU A 8 -5.65 12.82 5.71
CA LEU A 8 -4.37 13.53 5.84
C LEU A 8 -3.79 14.01 4.50
N ILE A 9 -4.12 13.34 3.42
CA ILE A 9 -3.57 13.60 2.09
C ILE A 9 -4.33 14.71 1.34
N LYS A 10 -5.49 15.10 1.84
CA LYS A 10 -6.49 15.77 0.99
C LYS A 10 -6.38 17.28 0.91
N LYS A 11 -5.51 17.98 1.67
CA LYS A 11 -5.69 19.43 1.81
C LYS A 11 -4.72 20.37 1.09
N GLU A 12 -3.39 20.21 1.07
CA GLU A 12 -2.54 21.33 0.59
C GLU A 12 -1.23 21.01 -0.16
N THR A 13 -0.98 19.77 -0.60
CA THR A 13 0.26 19.45 -1.35
C THR A 13 -0.06 18.65 -2.61
N GLY A 14 -0.23 19.36 -3.73
CA GLY A 14 -0.70 18.83 -5.01
C GLY A 14 0.03 17.58 -5.48
N SER A 15 -0.75 16.57 -5.87
CA SER A 15 -0.48 15.31 -6.60
C SER A 15 0.90 14.63 -6.50
N THR A 16 2.01 15.32 -6.77
CA THR A 16 3.37 14.74 -6.80
C THR A 16 3.88 14.27 -5.44
N ALA A 17 3.60 15.02 -4.36
CA ALA A 17 4.00 14.60 -3.01
C ALA A 17 3.24 13.34 -2.56
N LEU A 18 1.95 13.28 -2.87
CA LEU A 18 1.14 12.09 -2.64
C LEU A 18 1.64 10.90 -3.45
N ASP A 19 1.89 11.10 -4.73
CA ASP A 19 2.41 10.03 -5.60
C ASP A 19 3.76 9.51 -5.11
N TYR A 20 4.63 10.40 -4.63
CA TYR A 20 5.91 10.03 -4.02
C TYR A 20 5.69 9.17 -2.77
N ILE A 21 4.83 9.60 -1.84
CA ILE A 21 4.52 8.83 -0.63
C ILE A 21 3.93 7.46 -0.98
N GLN A 22 2.99 7.41 -1.93
CA GLN A 22 2.40 6.16 -2.40
C GLN A 22 3.45 5.24 -3.02
N SER A 23 4.34 5.76 -3.87
CA SER A 23 5.42 4.96 -4.44
C SER A 23 6.35 4.40 -3.36
N ARG A 24 6.72 5.21 -2.35
CA ARG A 24 7.52 4.74 -1.20
C ARG A 24 6.83 3.66 -0.40
N LEU A 25 5.52 3.80 -0.14
CA LEU A 25 4.71 2.77 0.52
C LEU A 25 4.69 1.46 -0.27
N ILE A 26 4.59 1.55 -1.60
CA ILE A 26 4.60 0.36 -2.47
C ILE A 26 5.96 -0.33 -2.46
N ASP A 27 7.06 0.41 -2.45
CA ASP A 27 8.40 -0.19 -2.38
C ASP A 27 8.66 -0.88 -1.04
N GLU A 28 8.16 -0.29 0.06
CA GLU A 28 8.18 -0.95 1.36
C GLU A 28 7.29 -2.21 1.37
N ALA A 29 6.11 -2.14 0.75
CA ALA A 29 5.22 -3.28 0.63
C ALA A 29 5.88 -4.45 -0.11
N LYS A 30 6.57 -4.19 -1.24
CA LYS A 30 7.32 -5.21 -1.98
C LYS A 30 8.37 -5.87 -1.08
N SER A 31 9.11 -5.07 -0.31
CA SER A 31 10.13 -5.58 0.62
C SER A 31 9.54 -6.48 1.70
N LYS A 32 8.36 -6.14 2.22
CA LYS A 32 7.63 -6.95 3.21
C LYS A 32 6.99 -8.21 2.61
N MET A 33 6.73 -8.25 1.30
CA MET A 33 6.15 -9.44 0.65
C MET A 33 7.11 -10.61 0.51
N PHE A 34 8.43 -10.40 0.65
CA PHE A 34 9.42 -11.47 0.75
C PHE A 34 9.32 -12.25 2.07
N ASP A 35 8.68 -11.67 3.09
CA ASP A 35 8.40 -12.37 4.34
C ASP A 35 7.11 -13.20 4.19
N HIS A 36 7.27 -14.48 3.85
CA HIS A 36 6.13 -15.39 3.69
C HIS A 36 5.39 -15.67 5.02
N ALA A 37 5.91 -15.25 6.17
CA ALA A 37 5.20 -15.40 7.44
C ALA A 37 4.05 -14.40 7.59
N LYS A 38 4.05 -13.30 6.84
CA LYS A 38 3.02 -12.24 6.94
C LYS A 38 1.93 -12.42 5.91
N SER A 39 0.66 -12.22 6.28
CA SER A 39 -0.42 -12.18 5.30
C SER A 39 -0.43 -10.82 4.57
N ILE A 40 -1.07 -10.77 3.39
CA ILE A 40 -1.29 -9.49 2.69
C ILE A 40 -2.12 -8.51 3.53
N SER A 41 -3.00 -9.00 4.40
CA SER A 41 -3.76 -8.17 5.33
C SER A 41 -2.86 -7.54 6.40
N ASP A 42 -1.86 -8.29 6.90
CA ASP A 42 -0.90 -7.78 7.89
C ASP A 42 -0.01 -6.71 7.26
N VAL A 43 0.49 -6.97 6.04
CA VAL A 43 1.27 -5.98 5.27
C VAL A 43 0.45 -4.70 5.05
N ALA A 44 -0.82 -4.83 4.66
CA ALA A 44 -1.71 -3.67 4.50
C ALA A 44 -1.89 -2.91 5.82
N THR A 45 -2.08 -3.62 6.93
CA THR A 45 -2.28 -3.03 8.26
C THR A 45 -1.01 -2.30 8.74
N GLU A 46 0.16 -2.91 8.56
CA GLU A 46 1.47 -2.31 8.88
C GLU A 46 1.72 -1.02 8.10
N LEU A 47 1.28 -0.97 6.84
CA LEU A 47 1.39 0.21 5.97
C LEU A 47 0.30 1.26 6.24
N GLY A 48 -0.53 1.07 7.26
CA GLY A 48 -1.57 2.02 7.66
C GLY A 48 -2.88 1.91 6.88
N PHE A 49 -3.09 0.85 6.09
CA PHE A 49 -4.35 0.60 5.41
C PHE A 49 -5.32 -0.11 6.35
N LYS A 50 -6.47 0.54 6.59
CA LYS A 50 -7.58 -0.06 7.35
C LYS A 50 -8.24 -1.24 6.62
N TYR A 51 -8.28 -1.19 5.29
CA TYR A 51 -8.88 -2.23 4.47
C TYR A 51 -7.88 -2.69 3.41
N GLN A 52 -7.60 -3.99 3.41
CA GLN A 52 -6.70 -4.64 2.43
C GLN A 52 -7.11 -4.32 0.98
N GLN A 53 -8.40 -4.16 0.70
CA GLN A 53 -8.90 -3.86 -0.64
C GLN A 53 -8.32 -2.56 -1.23
N HIS A 54 -8.16 -1.52 -0.40
CA HIS A 54 -7.55 -0.26 -0.83
C HIS A 54 -6.07 -0.42 -1.15
N PHE A 55 -5.35 -1.15 -0.29
CA PHE A 55 -3.96 -1.51 -0.51
C PHE A 55 -3.80 -2.28 -1.82
N THR A 56 -4.58 -3.34 -2.02
CA THR A 56 -4.56 -4.16 -3.25
C THR A 56 -4.78 -3.32 -4.51
N ARG A 57 -5.73 -2.38 -4.46
CA ARG A 57 -5.99 -1.49 -5.61
C ARG A 57 -4.81 -0.57 -5.89
N LEU A 58 -4.25 0.08 -4.86
CA LEU A 58 -3.10 0.97 -5.00
C LEU A 58 -1.87 0.21 -5.50
N PHE A 59 -1.62 -0.96 -4.92
CA PHE A 59 -0.50 -1.83 -5.30
C PHE A 59 -0.62 -2.25 -6.75
N LYS A 60 -1.79 -2.72 -7.19
CA LYS A 60 -2.04 -3.06 -8.59
C LYS A 60 -1.86 -1.86 -9.53
N GLN A 61 -2.29 -0.67 -9.13
CA GLN A 61 -2.12 0.54 -9.94
C GLN A 61 -0.64 0.92 -10.13
N LYS A 62 0.20 0.75 -9.10
CA LYS A 62 1.61 1.14 -9.11
C LYS A 62 2.55 0.05 -9.63
N VAL A 63 2.21 -1.23 -9.43
CA VAL A 63 3.06 -2.39 -9.78
C VAL A 63 2.56 -3.14 -11.03
N GLY A 64 1.29 -2.98 -11.39
CA GLY A 64 0.65 -3.65 -12.54
C GLY A 64 0.03 -5.01 -12.20
N MET A 65 0.29 -5.56 -11.01
CA MET A 65 -0.23 -6.84 -10.53
C MET A 65 -0.65 -6.74 -9.07
N THR A 66 -1.48 -7.67 -8.62
CA THR A 66 -1.94 -7.72 -7.22
C THR A 66 -0.81 -8.13 -6.26
N PRO A 67 -0.92 -7.78 -4.97
CA PRO A 67 -0.01 -8.25 -3.92
C PRO A 67 0.20 -9.78 -3.92
N ASN A 68 -0.88 -10.55 -4.11
CA ASN A 68 -0.82 -12.01 -4.13
C ASN A 68 -0.06 -12.51 -5.37
N GLU A 69 -0.31 -11.94 -6.55
CA GLU A 69 0.42 -12.30 -7.78
C GLU A 69 1.91 -11.96 -7.65
N PHE A 70 2.25 -10.78 -7.10
CA PHE A 70 3.64 -10.38 -6.86
C PHE A 70 4.35 -11.33 -5.89
N ARG A 71 3.65 -11.78 -4.85
CA ARG A 71 4.18 -12.74 -3.89
C ARG A 71 4.38 -14.14 -4.48
N ASN A 72 3.54 -14.56 -5.41
CA ASN A 72 3.67 -15.88 -6.05
C ASN A 72 4.74 -15.94 -7.15
N LEU A 73 5.26 -14.78 -7.58
CA LEU A 73 6.34 -14.68 -8.56
C LEU A 73 7.73 -14.87 -7.94
N ASN A 74 7.84 -14.78 -6.62
CA ASN A 74 9.08 -14.96 -5.86
C ASN A 74 8.96 -16.19 -4.95
#